data_AF-A0A354V352-F1
#
_entry.id   AF-A0A354V352-F1
#
_cell.length_a   1.000
_cell.length_b   1.000
_cell.length_c   1.000
_cell.angle_alpha   90.00
_cell.angle_beta   90.00
_cell.angle_gamma   90.00
#
_symmetry.space_group_name_H-M   'P 1'
#
loop_
_entity.id
_entity.type
_entity.pdbx_description
1 polymer ?
#
loop_
_entity_poly.entity_id
_entity_poly.type
_entity_poly.pdbx_seq_one_letter_code
_entity_poly.pdbx_strand_id
1 'polypeptide(L)'
;MVSAEALGVTAEVEAFEKAVATDSVAVMNRALGSLSSWINGESPLFYSFWHQVKYLGREPNESEWDQQRGAAEAAISPFYFEKINFAALTLDGHGMTYYGPYSVTLKSLMIEDRASVFDQNPFNFLKTHHIVGGKAPPSGYRAPWKLRGRLAVAKLQPEISPGKAFGDILMGPRRAEADCEFVEVHVFDAIHRLGIERIVGPMPTERVDRATWNQIVRKAKKLGVKVEVSP
;
A
#
# COMPACT_ATOMS: atom_id res chain seq x y z
N MET A 1 3.11 18.59 21.06
CA MET A 1 1.86 18.08 20.46
C MET A 1 0.71 18.60 21.31
N VAL A 2 -0.26 19.29 20.73
CA VAL A 2 -1.46 19.79 21.46
C VAL A 2 -2.49 18.67 21.47
N SER A 3 -3.09 18.36 22.62
CA SER A 3 -4.05 17.25 22.73
C SER A 3 -5.31 17.50 21.90
N ALA A 4 -5.99 16.42 21.48
CA ALA A 4 -7.28 16.51 20.80
C ALA A 4 -8.32 17.27 21.64
N GLU A 5 -8.29 17.08 22.96
CA GLU A 5 -9.12 17.81 23.92
C GLU A 5 -8.85 19.32 23.88
N ALA A 6 -7.57 19.72 23.87
CA ALA A 6 -7.19 21.13 23.82
C ALA A 6 -7.54 21.79 22.48
N LEU A 7 -7.67 21.01 21.41
CA LEU A 7 -8.15 21.47 20.10
C LEU A 7 -9.67 21.34 19.91
N GLY A 8 -10.38 20.70 20.86
CA GLY A 8 -11.81 20.45 20.75
C GLY A 8 -12.20 19.49 19.62
N VAL A 9 -11.30 18.60 19.19
CA VAL A 9 -11.49 17.67 18.04
C VAL A 9 -11.56 16.20 18.44
N THR A 10 -11.87 15.90 19.71
CA THR A 10 -11.90 14.52 20.22
C THR A 10 -12.86 13.63 19.43
N ALA A 11 -14.05 14.14 19.08
CA ALA A 11 -15.04 13.38 18.33
C ALA A 11 -14.56 13.03 16.91
N GLU A 12 -13.89 13.97 16.23
CA GLU A 12 -13.31 13.78 14.91
C GLU A 12 -12.16 12.78 14.95
N VAL A 13 -11.33 12.82 15.99
CA VAL A 13 -10.23 11.86 16.20
C VAL A 13 -10.78 10.45 16.40
N GLU A 14 -11.80 10.26 17.25
CA GLU A 14 -12.44 8.96 17.47
C GLU A 14 -13.12 8.45 16.20
N ALA A 15 -13.81 9.33 15.46
CA ALA A 15 -14.45 8.98 14.20
C ALA A 15 -13.42 8.58 13.14
N PHE A 16 -12.31 9.29 13.04
CA PHE A 16 -11.21 8.96 12.15
C PHE A 16 -10.56 7.62 12.52
N GLU A 17 -10.24 7.41 13.81
CA GLU A 17 -9.69 6.13 14.29
C GLU A 17 -10.59 4.97 13.89
N LYS A 18 -11.90 5.11 14.15
CA LYS A 18 -12.90 4.10 13.85
C LYS A 18 -13.00 3.83 12.35
N ALA A 19 -13.10 4.87 11.51
CA ALA A 19 -13.17 4.73 10.06
C ALA A 19 -11.94 3.99 9.53
N VAL A 20 -10.73 4.38 9.98
CA VAL A 20 -9.51 3.67 9.58
C VAL A 20 -9.48 2.24 10.12
N ALA A 21 -9.90 2.00 11.36
CA ALA A 21 -9.89 0.66 11.96
C ALA A 21 -10.89 -0.31 11.33
N THR A 22 -11.96 0.18 10.71
CA THR A 22 -13.07 -0.66 10.20
C THR A 22 -13.14 -0.69 8.68
N ASP A 23 -12.99 0.47 8.03
CA ASP A 23 -13.28 0.63 6.60
C ASP A 23 -12.02 0.70 5.73
N SER A 24 -10.84 0.96 6.31
CA SER A 24 -9.62 1.07 5.51
C SER A 24 -9.17 -0.28 4.95
N VAL A 25 -8.61 -0.21 3.74
CA VAL A 25 -8.15 -1.35 2.95
C VAL A 25 -6.71 -1.17 2.50
N ALA A 26 -6.04 -2.28 2.21
CA ALA A 26 -4.71 -2.29 1.60
C ALA A 26 -4.82 -2.29 0.07
N VAL A 27 -4.20 -1.31 -0.57
CA VAL A 27 -4.24 -1.13 -2.03
C VAL A 27 -2.84 -1.20 -2.64
N MET A 28 -2.67 -2.08 -3.61
CA MET A 28 -1.44 -2.22 -4.39
C MET A 28 -1.64 -1.62 -5.78
N ASN A 29 -0.83 -0.62 -6.14
CA ASN A 29 -0.85 -0.04 -7.48
C ASN A 29 0.12 -0.78 -8.40
N ARG A 30 -0.32 -1.14 -9.60
CA ARG A 30 0.47 -1.95 -10.54
C ARG A 30 0.36 -1.43 -11.97
N ALA A 31 1.42 -1.62 -12.74
CA ALA A 31 1.38 -1.53 -14.19
C ALA A 31 0.57 -2.69 -14.79
N LEU A 32 0.03 -2.49 -16.00
CA LEU A 32 -0.82 -3.48 -16.68
C LEU A 32 -0.14 -4.84 -16.83
N GLY A 33 1.14 -4.86 -17.22
CA GLY A 33 1.92 -6.09 -17.39
C GLY A 33 2.04 -6.89 -16.08
N SER A 34 2.39 -6.22 -14.99
CA SER A 34 2.48 -6.83 -13.66
C SER A 34 1.13 -7.36 -13.17
N LEU A 35 0.04 -6.61 -13.41
CA LEU A 35 -1.31 -7.06 -13.09
C LEU A 35 -1.72 -8.28 -13.93
N SER A 36 -1.40 -8.28 -15.23
CA SER A 36 -1.65 -9.41 -16.12
C SER A 36 -0.92 -10.66 -15.64
N SER A 37 0.37 -10.53 -15.31
CA SER A 37 1.17 -11.63 -14.78
C SER A 37 0.55 -12.23 -13.51
N TRP A 38 0.07 -11.39 -12.59
CA TRP A 38 -0.57 -11.89 -11.37
C TRP A 38 -1.92 -12.59 -11.63
N ILE A 39 -2.77 -12.02 -12.48
CA ILE A 39 -4.12 -12.56 -12.70
C ILE A 39 -4.10 -13.77 -13.63
N ASN A 40 -3.39 -13.66 -14.75
CA ASN A 40 -3.39 -14.60 -15.86
C ASN A 40 -2.19 -15.55 -15.86
N GLY A 41 -1.13 -15.24 -15.11
CA GLY A 41 0.05 -16.08 -15.04
C GLY A 41 -0.22 -17.48 -14.49
N GLU A 42 0.73 -18.36 -14.76
CA GLU A 42 0.71 -19.76 -14.33
C GLU A 42 0.69 -19.85 -12.79
N SER A 43 1.60 -19.12 -12.14
CA SER A 43 1.59 -18.94 -10.69
C SER A 43 0.37 -18.12 -10.28
N PRO A 44 -0.43 -18.57 -9.29
CA PRO A 44 -1.49 -17.76 -8.72
C PRO A 44 -0.99 -16.73 -7.69
N LEU A 45 0.32 -16.72 -7.41
CA LEU A 45 0.94 -15.93 -6.35
C LEU A 45 1.64 -14.69 -6.93
N PHE A 46 1.42 -13.55 -6.28
CA PHE A 46 2.23 -12.36 -6.43
C PHE A 46 3.31 -12.34 -5.36
N TYR A 47 4.56 -12.31 -5.81
CA TYR A 47 5.72 -12.30 -4.93
C TYR A 47 6.22 -10.87 -4.69
N SER A 48 6.94 -10.66 -3.59
CA SER A 48 7.62 -9.39 -3.29
C SER A 48 8.65 -9.04 -4.38
N PHE A 49 9.07 -7.77 -4.42
CA PHE A 49 10.08 -7.31 -5.37
C PHE A 49 11.37 -8.14 -5.28
N TRP A 50 11.92 -8.33 -4.08
CA TRP A 50 13.15 -9.09 -3.88
C TRP A 50 13.02 -10.56 -4.28
N HIS A 51 11.88 -11.18 -4.02
CA HIS A 51 11.65 -12.55 -4.47
C HIS A 51 11.60 -12.62 -6.00
N GLN A 52 10.96 -11.64 -6.66
CA GLN A 52 10.96 -11.55 -8.13
C GLN A 52 12.38 -11.40 -8.69
N VAL A 53 13.20 -10.54 -8.08
CA VAL A 53 14.59 -10.31 -8.50
C VAL A 53 15.45 -11.56 -8.29
N LYS A 54 15.38 -12.18 -7.11
CA LYS A 54 16.25 -13.31 -6.75
C LYS A 54 15.89 -14.62 -7.45
N TYR A 55 14.61 -14.89 -7.65
CA TYR A 55 14.15 -16.22 -8.04
C TYR A 55 13.36 -16.25 -9.35
N LEU A 56 12.81 -15.12 -9.79
CA LEU A 56 11.93 -15.06 -10.96
C LEU A 56 12.52 -14.26 -12.12
N GLY A 57 13.82 -13.93 -12.05
CA GLY A 57 14.58 -13.32 -13.15
C GLY A 57 14.16 -11.88 -13.47
N ARG A 58 13.52 -11.16 -12.54
CA ARG A 58 13.27 -9.73 -12.73
C ARG A 58 14.57 -8.95 -12.65
N GLU A 59 14.87 -8.19 -13.70
CA GLU A 59 15.98 -7.23 -13.67
C GLU A 59 15.60 -6.04 -12.76
N PRO A 60 16.46 -5.65 -11.81
CA PRO A 60 16.35 -4.37 -11.12
C PRO A 60 16.46 -3.23 -12.13
N ASN A 61 15.70 -2.15 -11.96
CA ASN A 61 15.74 -1.03 -12.92
C ASN A 61 16.96 -0.11 -12.71
N GLU A 62 17.84 -0.42 -11.75
CA GLU A 62 18.99 0.39 -11.30
C GLU A 62 18.69 1.85 -10.94
N SER A 63 17.42 2.20 -10.73
CA SER A 63 17.01 3.54 -10.29
C SER A 63 17.60 3.90 -8.91
N GLU A 64 17.70 5.19 -8.60
CA GLU A 64 18.11 5.67 -7.27
C GLU A 64 17.32 4.97 -6.14
N TRP A 65 16.02 4.79 -6.36
CA TRP A 65 15.14 4.06 -5.44
C TRP A 65 15.53 2.58 -5.32
N ASP A 66 15.76 1.87 -6.42
CA ASP A 66 16.15 0.45 -6.38
C ASP A 66 17.52 0.25 -5.71
N GLN A 67 18.47 1.15 -5.91
CA GLN A 67 19.81 1.08 -5.31
C GLN A 67 19.77 1.21 -3.79
N GLN A 68 18.94 2.13 -3.29
CA GLN A 68 18.83 2.36 -1.85
C GLN A 68 17.88 1.34 -1.18
N ARG A 69 17.01 0.67 -1.95
CA ARG A 69 15.90 -0.17 -1.47
C ARG A 69 16.33 -1.25 -0.51
N GLY A 70 17.45 -1.92 -0.83
CA GLY A 70 17.95 -3.01 -0.01
C GLY A 70 18.31 -2.51 1.39
N ALA A 71 19.04 -1.41 1.47
CA ALA A 71 19.43 -0.81 2.74
C ALA A 71 18.20 -0.28 3.51
N ALA A 72 17.29 0.41 2.82
CA ALA A 72 16.14 1.03 3.46
C ALA A 72 15.17 0.01 4.06
N GLU A 73 14.76 -0.97 3.27
CA GLU A 73 13.82 -2.00 3.71
C GLU A 73 14.45 -2.94 4.73
N ALA A 74 15.73 -3.29 4.60
CA ALA A 74 16.42 -4.12 5.58
C ALA A 74 16.61 -3.43 6.93
N ALA A 75 16.78 -2.11 6.96
CA ALA A 75 16.90 -1.35 8.21
C ALA A 75 15.59 -1.36 9.02
N ILE A 76 14.44 -1.25 8.35
CA ILE A 76 13.14 -1.24 9.03
C ILE A 76 12.59 -2.65 9.29
N SER A 77 12.96 -3.63 8.47
CA SER A 77 12.41 -4.99 8.48
C SER A 77 13.55 -6.02 8.39
N PRO A 78 14.46 -6.05 9.38
CA PRO A 78 15.64 -6.90 9.32
C PRO A 78 15.25 -8.38 9.22
N PHE A 79 16.03 -9.15 8.46
CA PHE A 79 15.87 -10.59 8.22
C PHE A 79 14.68 -11.03 7.34
N TYR A 80 13.69 -10.17 7.10
CA TYR A 80 12.50 -10.55 6.34
C TYR A 80 12.01 -9.52 5.32
N PHE A 81 12.73 -8.41 5.13
CA PHE A 81 12.39 -7.38 4.12
C PHE A 81 12.13 -7.97 2.73
N GLU A 82 12.85 -9.02 2.36
CA GLU A 82 12.70 -9.69 1.07
C GLU A 82 11.35 -10.37 0.88
N LYS A 83 10.60 -10.60 1.96
CA LYS A 83 9.27 -11.22 1.95
C LYS A 83 8.15 -10.18 2.02
N ILE A 84 8.46 -8.89 2.14
CA ILE A 84 7.43 -7.87 2.30
C ILE A 84 6.89 -7.41 0.94
N ASN A 85 5.57 -7.43 0.84
CA ASN A 85 4.82 -6.75 -0.20
C ASN A 85 4.31 -5.41 0.34
N PHE A 86 4.45 -4.36 -0.47
CA PHE A 86 4.05 -3.01 -0.10
C PHE A 86 2.72 -2.64 -0.75
N ALA A 87 1.84 -2.06 0.06
CA ALA A 87 0.56 -1.49 -0.31
C ALA A 87 0.37 -0.16 0.43
N ALA A 88 -0.60 0.65 0.01
CA ALA A 88 -1.01 1.83 0.75
C ALA A 88 -2.30 1.55 1.53
N LEU A 89 -2.45 2.18 2.70
CA LEU A 89 -3.68 2.14 3.48
C LEU A 89 -4.61 3.26 3.00
N THR A 90 -5.83 2.92 2.60
CA THR A 90 -6.76 3.91 2.01
C THR A 90 -8.20 3.65 2.44
N LEU A 91 -9.05 4.69 2.38
CA LEU A 91 -10.49 4.60 2.68
C LEU A 91 -11.35 4.59 1.41
N ASP A 92 -10.86 5.15 0.31
CA ASP A 92 -11.53 5.20 -1.00
C ASP A 92 -11.14 4.03 -1.92
N GLY A 93 -10.21 3.19 -1.46
CA GLY A 93 -9.63 2.08 -2.19
C GLY A 93 -8.80 2.48 -3.43
N HIS A 94 -8.37 3.74 -3.54
CA HIS A 94 -7.40 4.22 -4.52
C HIS A 94 -6.04 4.42 -3.86
N GLY A 95 -5.00 3.70 -4.32
CA GLY A 95 -3.66 3.83 -3.76
C GLY A 95 -2.78 4.85 -4.49
N MET A 96 -1.46 4.68 -4.36
CA MET A 96 -0.46 5.52 -5.04
C MET A 96 -0.32 5.16 -6.52
N THR A 97 -0.92 5.95 -7.40
CA THR A 97 -0.84 5.78 -8.86
C THR A 97 0.57 5.94 -9.42
N TYR A 98 1.50 6.54 -8.65
CA TYR A 98 2.93 6.54 -8.95
C TYR A 98 3.50 5.13 -9.23
N TYR A 99 3.03 4.10 -8.51
CA TYR A 99 3.46 2.71 -8.71
C TYR A 99 2.71 1.97 -9.82
N GLY A 100 1.78 2.65 -10.49
CA GLY A 100 1.03 2.15 -11.62
C GLY A 100 -0.46 2.52 -11.56
N PRO A 101 -1.11 2.61 -12.73
CA PRO A 101 -2.45 3.17 -12.81
C PRO A 101 -3.55 2.21 -12.33
N TYR A 102 -3.26 0.92 -12.12
CA TYR A 102 -4.24 -0.05 -11.66
C TYR A 102 -4.14 -0.26 -10.16
N SER A 103 -5.17 0.16 -9.42
CA SER A 103 -5.35 -0.06 -7.99
C SER A 103 -5.93 -1.45 -7.75
N VAL A 104 -5.23 -2.27 -6.96
CA VAL A 104 -5.66 -3.63 -6.57
C VAL A 104 -5.92 -3.64 -5.07
N THR A 105 -7.20 -3.68 -4.69
CA THR A 105 -7.63 -3.79 -3.29
C THR A 105 -7.53 -5.24 -2.82
N LEU A 106 -6.86 -5.45 -1.68
CA LEU A 106 -6.74 -6.75 -1.04
C LEU A 106 -7.88 -6.99 -0.06
N LYS A 107 -8.35 -8.24 0.03
CA LYS A 107 -9.30 -8.68 1.06
C LYS A 107 -8.64 -8.61 2.43
N SER A 108 -9.15 -7.78 3.33
CA SER A 108 -8.61 -7.62 4.69
C SER A 108 -8.47 -8.95 5.44
N LEU A 109 -9.47 -9.83 5.35
CA LEU A 109 -9.46 -11.16 5.97
C LEU A 109 -8.28 -12.05 5.52
N MET A 110 -7.73 -11.82 4.32
CA MET A 110 -6.63 -12.62 3.76
C MET A 110 -5.24 -12.06 4.14
N ILE A 111 -5.17 -10.89 4.77
CA ILE A 111 -3.92 -10.22 5.11
C ILE A 111 -3.81 -9.87 6.60
N GLU A 112 -4.91 -9.81 7.34
CA GLU A 112 -4.95 -9.22 8.69
C GLU A 112 -3.99 -9.82 9.71
N ASP A 113 -3.72 -11.13 9.65
CA ASP A 113 -2.81 -11.82 10.57
C ASP A 113 -1.35 -11.83 10.08
N ARG A 114 -1.09 -11.30 8.89
CA ARG A 114 0.26 -11.24 8.28
C ARG A 114 0.62 -9.85 7.77
N ALA A 115 -0.12 -8.83 8.20
CA ALA A 115 0.08 -7.46 7.80
C ALA A 115 0.37 -6.55 9.01
N SER A 116 1.26 -5.60 8.79
CA SER A 116 1.46 -4.45 9.67
C SER A 116 1.30 -3.16 8.87
N VAL A 117 0.91 -2.09 9.54
CA VAL A 117 1.00 -0.75 9.01
C VAL A 117 2.24 -0.06 9.52
N PHE A 118 2.81 0.80 8.68
CA PHE A 118 4.01 1.56 8.94
C PHE A 118 3.77 3.01 8.56
N ASP A 119 4.33 3.90 9.36
CA ASP A 119 4.05 5.34 9.32
C ASP A 119 4.14 5.93 7.91
N GLN A 120 5.22 5.63 7.17
CA GLN A 120 5.47 6.18 5.84
C GLN A 120 6.42 5.29 5.03
N ASN A 121 6.72 5.68 3.79
CA ASN A 121 7.69 4.98 2.97
C ASN A 121 9.07 4.82 3.69
N PRO A 122 9.75 3.65 3.59
CA PRO A 122 10.96 3.35 4.36
C PRO A 122 12.12 4.31 4.07
N PHE A 123 12.27 4.77 2.83
CA PHE A 123 13.32 5.74 2.46
C PHE A 123 13.14 7.06 3.17
N ASN A 124 11.91 7.60 3.10
CA ASN A 124 11.55 8.84 3.76
C ASN A 124 11.70 8.69 5.27
N PHE A 125 11.32 7.54 5.83
CA PHE A 125 11.49 7.22 7.24
C PHE A 125 12.95 7.29 7.70
N LEU A 126 13.87 6.62 7.01
CA LEU A 126 15.28 6.67 7.40
C LEU A 126 15.85 8.09 7.31
N LYS A 127 15.45 8.84 6.27
CA LYS A 127 15.88 10.23 6.07
C LYS A 127 15.38 11.14 7.19
N THR A 128 14.08 11.09 7.51
CA THR A 128 13.44 11.92 8.53
C THR A 128 13.95 11.64 9.93
N HIS A 129 14.20 10.36 10.26
CA HIS A 129 14.62 9.95 11.61
C HIS A 129 16.15 9.80 11.75
N HIS A 130 16.92 10.16 10.71
CA HIS A 130 18.38 10.06 10.69
C HIS A 130 18.90 8.67 11.11
N ILE A 131 18.25 7.62 10.61
CA ILE A 131 18.58 6.24 10.95
C ILE A 131 19.73 5.78 10.08
N VAL A 132 20.82 5.35 10.74
CA VAL A 132 22.04 4.84 10.10
C VAL A 132 22.08 3.32 10.28
N GLY A 133 22.71 2.61 9.33
CA GLY A 133 22.80 1.15 9.34
C GLY A 133 23.27 0.58 10.69
N GLY A 134 22.60 -0.47 11.17
CA GLY A 134 22.89 -1.12 12.45
C GLY A 134 22.13 -0.56 13.66
N LYS A 135 21.41 0.57 13.53
CA LYS A 135 20.51 1.07 14.57
C LYS A 135 19.07 0.61 14.32
N ALA A 136 18.40 0.16 15.36
CA ALA A 136 16.98 -0.17 15.29
C ALA A 136 16.15 1.11 15.04
N PRO A 137 15.07 1.02 14.24
CA PRO A 137 14.14 2.14 14.09
C PRO A 137 13.47 2.45 15.45
N PRO A 138 13.13 3.72 15.72
CA PRO A 138 12.43 4.10 16.95
C PRO A 138 11.09 3.38 17.04
N SER A 139 10.65 3.12 18.28
CA SER A 139 9.34 2.52 18.54
C SER A 139 8.21 3.49 18.21
N GLY A 140 7.03 2.96 17.87
CA GLY A 140 5.80 3.74 17.65
C GLY A 140 5.42 3.97 16.19
N TYR A 141 6.30 3.67 15.23
CA TYR A 141 6.05 3.89 13.80
C TYR A 141 5.54 2.65 13.04
N ARG A 142 5.34 1.53 13.75
CA ARG A 142 4.76 0.29 13.20
C ARG A 142 3.69 -0.22 14.14
N ALA A 143 2.59 -0.72 13.58
CA ALA A 143 1.55 -1.39 14.33
C ALA A 143 1.01 -2.62 13.56
N PRO A 144 0.54 -3.67 14.24
CA PRO A 144 -0.22 -4.74 13.60
C PRO A 144 -1.45 -4.19 12.87
N TRP A 145 -1.93 -4.90 11.83
CA TRP A 145 -3.11 -4.50 11.05
C TRP A 145 -4.34 -4.12 11.91
N LYS A 146 -4.57 -4.85 13.00
CA LYS A 146 -5.69 -4.63 13.93
C LYS A 146 -5.61 -3.29 14.68
N LEU A 147 -4.43 -2.67 14.75
CA LEU A 147 -4.18 -1.39 15.41
C LEU A 147 -3.93 -0.23 14.42
N ARG A 148 -4.28 -0.41 13.13
CA ARG A 148 -4.01 0.59 12.10
C ARG A 148 -4.67 1.95 12.31
N GLY A 149 -5.87 1.98 12.91
CA GLY A 149 -6.53 3.23 13.31
C GLY A 149 -5.68 4.05 14.28
N ARG A 150 -5.12 3.39 15.31
CA ARG A 150 -4.26 4.05 16.31
C ARG A 150 -2.98 4.63 15.70
N LEU A 151 -2.34 3.88 14.81
CA LEU A 151 -1.15 4.38 14.12
C LEU A 151 -1.49 5.58 13.23
N ALA A 152 -2.61 5.51 12.50
CA ALA A 152 -3.05 6.62 11.65
C ALA A 152 -3.36 7.88 12.49
N VAL A 153 -4.04 7.75 13.64
CA VAL A 153 -4.25 8.88 14.57
C VAL A 153 -2.92 9.43 15.06
N ALA A 154 -2.01 8.57 15.53
CA ALA A 154 -0.72 9.01 16.07
C ALA A 154 0.10 9.81 15.04
N LYS A 155 0.01 9.42 13.76
CA LYS A 155 0.64 10.13 12.64
C LYS A 155 -0.07 11.43 12.30
N LEU A 156 -1.41 11.38 12.17
CA LEU A 156 -2.19 12.38 11.43
C LEU A 156 -3.06 13.25 12.34
N GLN A 157 -2.98 13.14 13.67
CA GLN A 157 -3.77 13.94 14.61
C GLN A 157 -3.75 15.45 14.31
N PRO A 158 -2.62 16.07 13.93
CA PRO A 158 -2.61 17.49 13.56
C PRO A 158 -3.46 17.85 12.32
N GLU A 159 -3.71 16.88 11.44
CA GLU A 159 -4.45 17.05 10.19
C GLU A 159 -5.95 16.81 10.33
N ILE A 160 -6.40 16.33 11.51
CA ILE A 160 -7.79 16.02 11.81
C ILE A 160 -8.52 17.30 12.20
N SER A 161 -9.50 17.67 11.37
CA SER A 161 -10.34 18.85 11.59
C SER A 161 -11.77 18.63 11.08
N PRO A 162 -12.75 19.36 11.63
CA PRO A 162 -14.14 19.26 11.18
C PRO A 162 -14.30 19.53 9.68
N GLY A 163 -15.08 18.70 8.99
CA GLY A 163 -15.42 18.88 7.57
C GLY A 163 -14.39 18.38 6.56
N LYS A 164 -13.18 17.98 6.99
CA LYS A 164 -12.18 17.36 6.11
C LYS A 164 -12.49 15.88 5.91
N ALA A 165 -12.49 15.41 4.65
CA ALA A 165 -12.76 14.01 4.36
C ALA A 165 -11.60 13.12 4.86
N PHE A 166 -11.93 12.04 5.58
CA PHE A 166 -10.92 11.16 6.18
C PHE A 166 -10.01 10.48 5.16
N GLY A 167 -10.50 10.21 3.95
CA GLY A 167 -9.67 9.69 2.86
C GLY A 167 -8.52 10.63 2.49
N ASP A 168 -8.79 11.94 2.47
CA ASP A 168 -7.81 12.98 2.14
C ASP A 168 -6.83 13.25 3.29
N ILE A 169 -7.22 12.92 4.53
CA ILE A 169 -6.34 12.93 5.69
C ILE A 169 -5.39 11.73 5.65
N LEU A 170 -5.93 10.54 5.36
CA LEU A 170 -5.17 9.29 5.40
C LEU A 170 -4.12 9.19 4.28
N MET A 171 -4.43 9.75 3.11
CA MET A 171 -3.54 9.78 1.96
C MET A 171 -3.61 11.14 1.27
N GLY A 172 -2.44 11.75 1.08
CA GLY A 172 -2.32 13.05 0.44
C GLY A 172 -2.80 13.07 -1.02
N PRO A 173 -3.08 14.26 -1.58
CA PRO A 173 -3.67 14.41 -2.91
C PRO A 173 -2.71 14.04 -4.05
N ARG A 174 -1.39 14.08 -3.82
CA ARG A 174 -0.34 13.90 -4.83
C ARG A 174 -0.01 12.44 -5.13
N ARG A 175 -1.03 11.59 -5.32
CA ARG A 175 -0.88 10.11 -5.44
C ARG A 175 -0.04 9.64 -6.62
N ALA A 176 0.14 10.51 -7.62
CA ALA A 176 0.98 10.27 -8.79
C ALA A 176 2.45 10.69 -8.58
N GLU A 177 2.80 11.24 -7.42
CA GLU A 177 4.15 11.71 -7.10
C GLU A 177 4.81 10.79 -6.06
N ALA A 178 6.14 10.71 -6.09
CA ALA A 178 6.92 9.86 -5.19
C ALA A 178 6.89 10.33 -3.73
N ASP A 179 6.59 11.61 -3.50
CA ASP A 179 6.54 12.26 -2.19
C ASP A 179 5.10 12.39 -1.65
N CYS A 180 4.15 11.63 -2.20
CA CYS A 180 2.83 11.47 -1.60
C CYS A 180 2.97 10.97 -0.16
N GLU A 181 2.29 11.62 0.78
CA GLU A 181 2.22 11.16 2.16
C GLU A 181 1.08 10.14 2.33
N PHE A 182 1.39 8.98 2.90
CA PHE A 182 0.43 7.90 3.13
C PHE A 182 0.93 7.00 4.27
N VAL A 183 0.03 6.18 4.81
CA VAL A 183 0.39 5.07 5.70
C VAL A 183 0.65 3.83 4.85
N GLU A 184 1.82 3.23 5.00
CA GLU A 184 2.23 2.06 4.22
C GLU A 184 1.77 0.77 4.90
N VAL A 185 1.34 -0.21 4.11
CA VAL A 185 0.97 -1.55 4.55
C VAL A 185 2.05 -2.52 4.11
N HIS A 186 2.59 -3.28 5.06
CA HIS A 186 3.55 -4.35 4.85
C HIS A 186 2.83 -5.68 4.97
N VAL A 187 2.66 -6.39 3.85
CA VAL A 187 2.05 -7.72 3.82
C VAL A 187 3.16 -8.76 3.70
N PHE A 188 3.26 -9.66 4.68
CA PHE A 188 4.28 -10.68 4.72
C PHE A 188 3.95 -11.84 3.76
N ASP A 189 4.94 -12.19 2.94
CA ASP A 189 4.93 -13.27 1.96
C ASP A 189 3.99 -13.05 0.76
N ALA A 190 4.01 -14.00 -0.17
CA ALA A 190 3.30 -13.93 -1.44
C ALA A 190 1.78 -13.80 -1.26
N ILE A 191 1.13 -13.15 -2.23
CA ILE A 191 -0.31 -12.87 -2.21
C ILE A 191 -1.00 -13.64 -3.33
N HIS A 192 -1.89 -14.56 -2.95
CA HIS A 192 -2.67 -15.31 -3.92
C HIS A 192 -3.68 -14.39 -4.63
N ARG A 193 -3.92 -14.59 -5.94
CA ARG A 193 -4.91 -13.83 -6.73
C ARG A 193 -6.36 -13.93 -6.22
N LEU A 194 -6.65 -14.89 -5.35
CA LEU A 194 -7.95 -15.01 -4.65
C LEU A 194 -8.08 -14.04 -3.47
N GLY A 195 -6.95 -13.50 -2.99
CA GLY A 195 -6.91 -12.43 -2.00
C GLY A 195 -7.23 -11.06 -2.56
N ILE A 196 -7.47 -10.94 -3.88
CA ILE A 196 -7.90 -9.70 -4.51
C ILE A 196 -9.40 -9.53 -4.30
N GLU A 197 -9.82 -8.36 -3.84
CA GLU A 197 -11.22 -7.98 -3.69
C GLU A 197 -11.71 -7.19 -4.91
N ARG A 198 -10.94 -6.16 -5.28
CA ARG A 198 -11.32 -5.19 -6.31
C ARG A 198 -10.12 -4.75 -7.13
N ILE A 199 -10.36 -4.46 -8.40
CA ILE A 199 -9.41 -3.84 -9.31
C ILE A 199 -10.07 -2.59 -9.91
N VAL A 200 -9.37 -1.47 -9.85
CA VAL A 200 -9.78 -0.20 -10.47
C VAL A 200 -8.63 0.30 -11.34
N GLY A 201 -8.91 0.74 -12.56
CA GLY A 201 -7.91 1.41 -13.38
C GLY A 201 -8.44 1.90 -14.71
N PRO A 202 -7.61 2.63 -15.48
CA PRO A 202 -8.05 3.22 -16.73
C PRO A 202 -8.25 2.17 -17.81
N MET A 203 -9.09 2.46 -18.79
CA MET A 203 -9.14 1.69 -20.02
C MET A 203 -7.88 1.98 -20.85
N PRO A 204 -7.09 0.96 -21.27
CA PRO A 204 -5.95 1.21 -22.14
C PRO A 204 -6.32 1.83 -23.50
N THR A 205 -5.46 2.71 -24.00
CA THR A 205 -5.60 3.36 -25.31
C THR A 205 -5.04 2.52 -26.46
N GLU A 206 -4.09 1.63 -26.18
CA GLU A 206 -3.49 0.77 -27.19
C GLU A 206 -4.28 -0.52 -27.41
N ARG A 207 -4.37 -0.97 -28.67
CA ARG A 207 -5.15 -2.17 -29.02
C ARG A 207 -4.64 -3.42 -28.30
N VAL A 208 -3.32 -3.58 -28.20
CA VAL A 208 -2.69 -4.73 -27.52
C VAL A 208 -2.99 -4.70 -26.03
N ASP A 209 -2.85 -3.53 -25.40
CA ASP A 209 -3.14 -3.36 -23.98
C ASP A 209 -4.61 -3.56 -23.66
N ARG A 210 -5.54 -3.11 -24.53
CA ARG A 210 -6.97 -3.43 -24.39
C ARG A 210 -7.23 -4.92 -24.42
N ALA A 211 -6.54 -5.67 -25.29
CA ALA A 211 -6.69 -7.12 -25.33
C ALA A 211 -6.23 -7.76 -24.01
N THR A 212 -5.08 -7.31 -23.47
CA THR A 212 -4.56 -7.71 -22.16
C THR A 212 -5.53 -7.37 -21.02
N TRP A 213 -6.03 -6.14 -20.98
CA TRP A 213 -7.02 -5.71 -19.99
C TRP A 213 -8.30 -6.56 -20.05
N ASN A 214 -8.82 -6.82 -21.24
CA ASN A 214 -10.00 -7.68 -21.41
C ASN A 214 -9.77 -9.11 -20.91
N GLN A 215 -8.56 -9.66 -21.07
CA GLN A 215 -8.20 -10.96 -20.49
C GLN A 215 -8.21 -10.89 -18.96
N ILE A 216 -7.60 -9.86 -18.37
CA ILE A 216 -7.62 -9.61 -16.93
C ILE A 216 -9.05 -9.53 -16.42
N VAL A 217 -9.90 -8.67 -17.00
CA VAL A 217 -11.30 -8.50 -16.57
C VAL A 217 -12.06 -9.82 -16.60
N ARG A 218 -11.93 -10.60 -17.69
CA ARG A 218 -12.60 -11.91 -17.79
C ARG A 218 -12.16 -12.87 -16.70
N LYS A 219 -10.86 -12.97 -16.42
CA LYS A 219 -10.32 -13.87 -15.40
C LYS A 219 -10.67 -13.39 -13.99
N ALA A 220 -10.53 -12.10 -13.71
CA ALA A 220 -10.87 -11.47 -12.44
C ALA A 220 -12.34 -11.70 -12.07
N LYS A 221 -13.27 -11.49 -13.01
CA LYS A 221 -14.70 -11.77 -12.79
C LYS A 221 -14.96 -13.24 -12.45
N LYS A 222 -14.28 -14.19 -13.10
CA LYS A 222 -14.36 -15.62 -12.76
C LYS A 222 -13.85 -15.94 -11.35
N LEU A 223 -12.94 -15.12 -10.81
CA LEU A 223 -12.42 -15.24 -9.45
C LEU A 223 -13.27 -14.50 -8.40
N GLY A 224 -14.39 -13.87 -8.81
CA GLY A 224 -15.25 -13.07 -7.93
C GLY A 224 -14.68 -11.69 -7.58
N VAL A 225 -13.71 -11.19 -8.36
CA VAL A 225 -13.10 -9.87 -8.16
C VAL A 225 -13.99 -8.80 -8.80
N LYS A 226 -14.27 -7.72 -8.05
CA LYS A 226 -14.95 -6.52 -8.58
C LYS A 226 -13.98 -5.77 -9.51
N VAL A 227 -14.43 -5.39 -10.71
CA VAL A 227 -13.59 -4.65 -11.66
C VAL A 227 -14.31 -3.39 -12.11
N GLU A 228 -13.65 -2.25 -11.92
CA GLU A 228 -14.16 -0.92 -12.24
C GLU A 228 -13.18 -0.21 -13.18
N VAL A 229 -13.72 0.54 -14.13
CA VAL A 229 -12.92 1.40 -15.02
C VAL A 229 -12.94 2.79 -14.45
N SER A 230 -11.77 3.35 -14.14
CA SER A 230 -11.66 4.76 -13.79
C SER A 230 -11.77 5.61 -15.06
N PRO A 231 -12.40 6.80 -14.97
CA PRO A 231 -12.39 7.77 -16.06
C PRO A 231 -10.96 8.18 -16.47
#